data_AF-A0A5M9GVI8-F1
#
_entry.id   AF-A0A5M9GVI8-F1
#
_cell.length_a   1.000
_cell.length_b   1.000
_cell.length_c   1.000
_cell.angle_alpha   90.00
_cell.angle_beta   90.00
_cell.angle_gamma   90.00
#
_symmetry.space_group_name_H-M   'P 1'
#
loop_
_entity.id
_entity.type
_entity.pdbx_description
1 polymer ?
#
loop_
_entity_poly.entity_id
_entity_poly.type
_entity_poly.pdbx_seq_one_letter_code
_entity_poly.pdbx_strand_id
1 'polypeptide(L)'
;MAKREIKNLALKIKLTKEFLENGGVKRIPDPGLLQDFINTRFDKYGDADPESITPRLNAFMTGQLEIHTSPPYFDQEHLSEYISFIQKGLFFEQQNVETKDQFDQFFADFHNKEGFVFRGQREAKWRLYNKAQRQWINDGIFNYDLSYRSLLEQMISLGRERFLEQIQATLGKTVTGK
;
A
#
# COMPACT_ATOMS: atom_id res chain seq x y z
N MET A 1 17.29 -39.48 9.81
CA MET A 1 15.93 -39.00 9.45
C MET A 1 16.10 -37.78 8.56
N ALA A 2 15.32 -37.64 7.49
CA ALA A 2 15.35 -36.44 6.68
C ALA A 2 14.85 -35.25 7.51
N LYS A 3 15.55 -34.12 7.46
CA LYS A 3 15.16 -32.89 8.17
C LYS A 3 13.82 -32.42 7.59
N ARG A 4 12.84 -32.12 8.44
CA ARG A 4 11.56 -31.56 8.01
C ARG A 4 11.80 -30.25 7.27
N GLU A 5 11.14 -30.09 6.13
CA GLU A 5 11.16 -28.86 5.35
C GLU A 5 9.83 -28.12 5.47
N ILE A 6 9.88 -26.81 5.70
CA ILE A 6 8.71 -25.94 5.73
C ILE A 6 8.87 -24.88 4.64
N LYS A 7 7.96 -24.89 3.66
CA LYS A 7 7.97 -23.93 2.56
C LYS A 7 7.88 -22.49 3.07
N ASN A 8 8.73 -21.62 2.52
CA ASN A 8 8.82 -20.19 2.80
C ASN A 8 9.04 -19.86 4.29
N LEU A 9 9.70 -20.73 5.04
CA LEU A 9 9.83 -20.59 6.50
C LEU A 9 10.45 -19.25 6.92
N ALA A 10 11.54 -18.82 6.29
CA ALA A 10 12.20 -17.55 6.63
C ALA A 10 11.25 -16.34 6.45
N LEU A 11 10.49 -16.33 5.35
CA LEU A 11 9.52 -15.27 5.07
C LEU A 11 8.35 -15.29 6.07
N LYS A 12 7.83 -16.49 6.37
CA LYS A 12 6.80 -16.72 7.38
C LYS A 12 7.20 -16.19 8.75
N ILE A 13 8.43 -16.47 9.19
CA ILE A 13 8.99 -15.97 10.46
C ILE A 13 9.09 -14.45 10.44
N LYS A 14 9.63 -13.87 9.36
CA LYS A 14 9.77 -12.42 9.23
C LYS A 14 8.43 -11.69 9.34
N LEU A 15 7.42 -12.12 8.56
CA LEU A 15 6.10 -11.50 8.56
C LEU A 15 5.38 -11.67 9.89
N THR A 16 5.50 -12.85 10.50
CA THR A 16 4.93 -13.10 11.82
C THR A 16 5.59 -12.22 12.89
N LYS A 17 6.90 -12.02 12.82
CA LYS A 17 7.61 -11.10 13.71
C LYS A 17 7.10 -9.66 13.54
N GLU A 18 6.97 -9.17 12.30
CA GLU A 18 6.41 -7.84 12.02
C GLU A 18 5.00 -7.70 12.62
N PHE A 19 4.14 -8.72 12.47
CA PHE A 19 2.82 -8.72 13.10
C PHE A 19 2.89 -8.61 14.63
N LEU A 20 3.75 -9.40 15.28
CA LEU A 20 3.90 -9.41 16.73
C LEU A 20 4.42 -8.06 17.27
N GLU A 21 5.42 -7.47 16.60
CA GLU A 21 6.01 -6.17 16.96
C GLU A 21 5.01 -5.02 16.85
N ASN A 22 4.04 -5.11 15.93
CA ASN A 22 2.96 -4.13 15.76
C ASN A 22 1.76 -4.36 16.70
N GLY A 23 2.00 -4.96 17.87
CA GLY A 23 0.97 -5.21 18.89
C GLY A 23 0.14 -6.48 18.66
N GLY A 24 0.50 -7.31 17.69
CA GLY A 24 -0.17 -8.57 17.37
C GLY A 24 -0.20 -9.57 18.53
N VAL A 25 0.78 -9.52 19.44
CA VAL A 25 0.82 -10.37 20.64
C VAL A 25 -0.48 -10.26 21.46
N LYS A 26 -1.00 -9.03 21.65
CA LYS A 26 -2.22 -8.78 22.43
C LYS A 26 -3.49 -9.28 21.73
N ARG A 27 -3.39 -9.64 20.44
CA ARG A 27 -4.49 -10.12 19.60
C ARG A 27 -4.54 -11.64 19.50
N ILE A 28 -3.58 -12.35 20.10
CA ILE A 28 -3.55 -13.82 20.12
C ILE A 28 -4.18 -14.29 21.45
N PRO A 29 -5.42 -14.78 21.46
CA PRO A 29 -6.07 -15.23 22.68
C PRO A 29 -5.67 -16.66 23.08
N ASP A 30 -5.08 -17.45 22.18
CA ASP A 30 -4.70 -18.85 22.43
C ASP A 30 -3.34 -18.93 23.17
N PRO A 31 -3.32 -19.32 24.46
CA PRO A 31 -2.07 -19.46 25.22
C PRO A 31 -1.20 -20.59 24.68
N GLY A 32 -1.80 -21.62 24.07
CA GLY A 32 -1.07 -22.71 23.45
C GLY A 32 -0.25 -22.23 22.25
N LEU A 33 -0.84 -21.38 21.41
CA LEU A 33 -0.11 -20.75 20.31
C LEU A 33 1.01 -19.83 20.82
N LEU A 34 0.77 -19.06 21.90
CA LEU A 34 1.83 -18.26 22.54
C LEU A 34 2.97 -19.13 23.05
N GLN A 35 2.67 -20.29 23.64
CA GLN A 35 3.68 -21.23 24.08
C GLN A 35 4.46 -21.85 22.90
N ASP A 36 3.81 -22.10 21.77
CA ASP A 36 4.51 -22.58 20.56
C ASP A 36 5.55 -21.56 20.06
N PHE A 37 5.24 -20.26 20.13
CA PHE A 37 6.21 -19.20 19.83
C PHE A 37 7.41 -19.25 20.77
N ILE A 38 7.18 -19.38 22.08
CA ILE A 38 8.25 -19.47 23.09
C ILE A 38 9.14 -20.70 22.86
N ASN A 39 8.54 -21.82 22.44
CA ASN A 39 9.25 -23.08 22.21
C ASN A 39 10.01 -23.13 20.88
N THR A 40 9.85 -22.12 20.01
CA THR A 40 10.55 -22.03 18.73
C THR A 40 12.04 -21.82 18.96
N ARG A 41 12.87 -22.64 18.32
CA ARG A 41 14.33 -22.55 18.41
C ARG A 41 14.90 -21.88 17.18
N PHE A 42 15.94 -21.08 17.40
CA PHE A 42 16.72 -20.42 16.36
C PHE A 42 18.17 -20.88 16.46
N ASP A 43 18.83 -21.00 15.31
CA ASP A 43 20.26 -21.28 15.27
C ASP A 43 21.11 -20.01 15.53
N LYS A 44 22.43 -20.17 15.46
CA LYS A 44 23.39 -19.07 15.68
C LYS A 44 23.30 -17.94 14.65
N TYR A 45 22.64 -18.15 13.52
CA TYR A 45 22.43 -17.15 12.47
C TYR A 45 21.05 -16.50 12.56
N GLY A 46 20.20 -16.97 13.48
CA GLY A 46 18.84 -16.49 13.65
C GLY A 46 17.82 -17.19 12.74
N ASP A 47 18.21 -18.30 12.08
CA ASP A 47 17.30 -19.10 11.28
C ASP A 47 16.51 -20.07 12.18
N ALA A 48 15.20 -20.17 11.94
CA ALA A 48 14.32 -21.03 12.74
C ALA A 48 14.56 -22.51 12.44
N ASP A 49 14.65 -23.34 13.49
CA ASP A 49 14.71 -24.79 13.40
C ASP A 49 13.33 -25.36 13.00
N PRO A 50 13.17 -25.96 11.80
CA PRO A 50 11.89 -26.49 11.33
C PRO A 50 11.28 -27.55 12.26
N GLU A 51 12.12 -28.29 13.00
CA GLU A 51 11.66 -29.32 13.94
C GLU A 51 11.04 -28.71 15.21
N SER A 52 11.38 -27.46 15.53
CA SER A 52 10.80 -26.75 16.69
C SER A 52 9.42 -26.15 16.39
N ILE A 53 9.00 -26.14 15.13
CA ILE A 53 7.79 -25.46 14.69
C ILE A 53 6.61 -26.43 14.67
N THR A 54 5.67 -26.25 15.59
CA THR A 54 4.46 -27.07 15.65
C THR A 54 3.61 -26.90 14.38
N PRO A 55 2.77 -27.88 14.02
CA PRO A 55 1.79 -27.72 12.94
C PRO A 55 0.88 -26.51 13.13
N ARG A 56 0.46 -26.23 14.37
CA ARG A 56 -0.37 -25.07 14.74
C ARG A 56 0.34 -23.75 14.46
N LEU A 57 1.59 -23.62 14.90
CA LEU A 57 2.40 -22.43 14.63
C LEU A 57 2.63 -22.26 13.12
N ASN A 58 2.95 -23.32 12.40
CA ASN A 58 3.10 -23.25 10.94
C ASN A 58 1.80 -22.82 10.25
N ALA A 59 0.62 -23.29 10.69
CA ALA A 59 -0.66 -22.85 10.16
C ALA A 59 -0.87 -21.35 10.41
N PHE A 60 -0.61 -20.88 11.63
CA PHE A 60 -0.70 -19.46 11.97
C PHE A 60 0.22 -18.60 11.09
N MET A 61 1.50 -18.97 10.97
CA MET A 61 2.46 -18.24 10.13
C MET A 61 2.09 -18.29 8.64
N THR A 62 1.42 -19.35 8.19
CA THR A 62 0.89 -19.44 6.82
C THR A 62 -0.23 -18.42 6.63
N GLY A 63 -1.15 -18.30 7.60
CA GLY A 63 -2.18 -17.26 7.57
C GLY A 63 -1.59 -15.85 7.54
N GLN A 64 -0.53 -15.59 8.32
CA GLN A 64 0.19 -14.31 8.24
C GLN A 64 0.76 -14.09 6.83
N LEU A 65 1.47 -15.07 6.28
CA LEU A 65 1.98 -14.97 4.91
C LEU A 65 0.87 -14.62 3.91
N GLU A 66 -0.27 -15.33 3.97
CA GLU A 66 -1.41 -15.08 3.07
C GLU A 66 -1.98 -13.67 3.21
N ILE A 67 -2.15 -13.18 4.45
CA ILE A 67 -2.62 -11.81 4.73
C ILE A 67 -1.68 -10.77 4.09
N HIS A 68 -0.37 -10.97 4.21
CA HIS A 68 0.65 -10.07 3.66
C HIS A 68 0.83 -10.20 2.14
N THR A 69 0.42 -11.31 1.53
CA THR A 69 0.45 -11.50 0.08
C THR A 69 -0.90 -11.28 -0.60
N SER A 70 -1.93 -10.94 0.17
CA SER A 70 -3.25 -10.60 -0.36
C SER A 70 -3.36 -9.10 -0.65
N PRO A 71 -4.19 -8.67 -1.61
CA PRO A 71 -4.46 -7.26 -1.83
C PRO A 71 -4.95 -6.58 -0.55
N PRO A 72 -4.61 -5.29 -0.31
CA PRO A 72 -5.20 -4.54 0.78
C PRO A 72 -6.72 -4.57 0.70
N TYR A 73 -7.39 -4.72 1.83
CA TYR A 73 -8.84 -4.64 1.90
C TYR A 73 -9.30 -3.25 1.42
N PHE A 74 -10.41 -3.16 0.69
CA PHE A 74 -11.00 -1.89 0.30
C PHE A 74 -12.37 -1.77 0.95
N ASP A 75 -12.60 -0.62 1.58
CA ASP A 75 -13.88 -0.25 2.14
C ASP A 75 -14.12 1.25 1.93
N GLN A 76 -15.38 1.63 1.79
CA GLN A 76 -15.74 3.03 1.52
C GLN A 76 -15.64 3.90 2.77
N GLU A 77 -15.81 3.30 3.94
CA GLU A 77 -15.78 4.00 5.24
C GLU A 77 -14.41 3.92 5.92
N HIS A 78 -13.53 3.04 5.44
CA HIS A 78 -12.21 2.80 6.03
C HIS A 78 -11.06 3.09 5.07
N LEU A 79 -10.12 3.93 5.53
CA LEU A 79 -8.84 4.15 4.88
C LEU A 79 -7.89 2.98 5.15
N SER A 80 -7.88 2.02 4.24
CA SER A 80 -6.89 0.95 4.24
C SER A 80 -5.47 1.43 3.94
N GLU A 81 -4.50 0.77 4.57
CA GLU A 81 -3.06 0.97 4.36
C GLU A 81 -2.40 -0.38 4.02
N TYR A 82 -1.22 -0.34 3.39
CA TYR A 82 -0.42 -1.55 3.26
C TYR A 82 0.09 -1.98 4.63
N ILE A 83 -0.09 -3.25 4.98
CA ILE A 83 0.32 -3.78 6.28
C ILE A 83 1.81 -4.18 6.33
N SER A 84 2.52 -4.21 5.20
CA SER A 84 3.96 -4.51 5.12
C SER A 84 4.61 -4.09 3.81
N PHE A 85 5.96 -4.10 3.76
CA PHE A 85 6.76 -3.75 2.58
C PHE A 85 6.54 -4.76 1.46
N ILE A 86 6.29 -6.01 1.84
CA ILE A 86 6.01 -7.09 0.90
C ILE A 86 4.66 -6.84 0.24
N GLN A 87 3.60 -6.59 1.00
CA GLN A 87 2.28 -6.30 0.43
C GLN A 87 2.35 -5.06 -0.49
N LYS A 88 3.03 -4.00 -0.05
CA LYS A 88 3.26 -2.83 -0.90
C LYS A 88 4.02 -3.18 -2.17
N GLY A 89 5.12 -3.94 -2.08
CA GLY A 89 5.91 -4.33 -3.25
C GLY A 89 5.15 -5.21 -4.24
N LEU A 90 4.16 -5.98 -3.77
CA LEU A 90 3.33 -6.85 -4.61
C LEU A 90 2.20 -6.09 -5.33
N PHE A 91 1.62 -5.07 -4.69
CA PHE A 91 0.39 -4.43 -5.16
C PHE A 91 0.55 -2.93 -5.49
N PHE A 92 1.70 -2.33 -5.21
CA PHE A 92 1.99 -0.96 -5.59
C PHE A 92 2.83 -0.94 -6.87
N GLU A 93 2.19 -0.61 -7.99
CA GLU A 93 2.91 -0.35 -9.23
C GLU A 93 3.68 0.97 -9.10
N GLN A 94 5.01 0.85 -9.09
CA GLN A 94 5.93 1.98 -9.09
C GLN A 94 7.01 1.76 -10.13
N GLN A 95 7.23 2.76 -10.97
CA GLN A 95 8.42 2.84 -11.81
C GLN A 95 9.34 3.92 -11.23
N ASN A 96 10.55 3.51 -10.88
CA ASN A 96 11.59 4.47 -10.48
C ASN A 96 12.15 5.13 -11.73
N VAL A 97 12.16 6.46 -11.73
CA VAL A 97 12.75 7.28 -12.77
C VAL A 97 13.87 8.08 -12.12
N GLU A 98 15.11 7.67 -12.38
CA GLU A 98 16.30 8.21 -11.73
C GLU A 98 17.14 9.08 -12.69
N THR A 99 16.90 8.95 -14.00
CA THR A 99 17.60 9.69 -15.04
C THR A 99 16.64 10.41 -15.96
N LYS A 100 17.14 11.46 -16.64
CA LYS A 100 16.37 12.21 -17.63
C LYS A 100 15.92 11.30 -18.79
N ASP A 101 16.78 10.40 -19.26
CA ASP A 101 16.44 9.53 -20.40
C ASP A 101 15.33 8.54 -20.04
N GLN A 102 15.34 7.98 -18.81
CA GLN A 102 14.24 7.16 -18.30
C GLN A 102 12.93 7.95 -18.22
N PHE A 103 13.00 9.23 -17.83
CA PHE A 103 11.83 10.11 -17.82
C PHE A 103 11.32 10.36 -19.23
N ASP A 104 12.19 10.71 -20.17
CA ASP A 104 11.81 11.05 -21.54
C ASP A 104 11.15 9.86 -22.25
N GLN A 105 11.66 8.64 -22.02
CA GLN A 105 11.05 7.43 -22.56
C GLN A 105 9.69 7.14 -21.94
N PHE A 106 9.57 7.23 -20.60
CA PHE A 106 8.30 7.09 -19.91
C PHE A 106 7.29 8.15 -20.35
N PHE A 107 7.72 9.40 -20.48
CA PHE A 107 6.85 10.48 -20.94
C PHE A 107 6.39 10.23 -22.38
N ALA A 108 7.27 9.80 -23.29
CA ALA A 108 6.90 9.44 -24.65
C ALA A 108 5.78 8.37 -24.69
N ASP A 109 5.86 7.36 -23.82
CA ASP A 109 4.89 6.26 -23.78
C ASP A 109 3.52 6.63 -23.18
N PHE A 110 3.45 7.70 -22.38
CA PHE A 110 2.25 8.03 -21.60
C PHE A 110 1.67 9.44 -21.84
N HIS A 111 2.41 10.39 -22.40
CA HIS A 111 1.94 11.78 -22.56
C HIS A 111 0.70 11.95 -23.44
N ASN A 112 0.49 11.04 -24.39
CA ASN A 112 -0.68 11.04 -25.28
C ASN A 112 -1.79 10.07 -24.83
N LYS A 113 -1.61 9.38 -23.70
CA LYS A 113 -2.62 8.45 -23.18
C LYS A 113 -3.54 9.20 -22.22
N GLU A 114 -4.83 9.16 -22.52
CA GLU A 114 -5.87 9.65 -21.60
C GLU A 114 -6.02 8.70 -20.40
N GLY A 115 -6.45 9.23 -19.25
CA GLY A 115 -6.68 8.45 -18.03
C GLY A 115 -5.50 8.33 -17.06
N PHE A 116 -4.35 8.96 -17.38
CA PHE A 116 -3.18 8.97 -16.50
C PHE A 116 -3.00 10.33 -15.81
N VAL A 117 -2.67 10.31 -14.51
CA VAL A 117 -2.35 11.51 -13.71
C VAL A 117 -0.98 11.34 -13.09
N PHE A 118 -0.04 12.24 -13.43
CA PHE A 118 1.30 12.24 -12.85
C PHE A 118 1.33 13.04 -11.53
N ARG A 119 2.06 12.54 -10.52
CA ARG A 119 2.22 13.20 -9.21
C ARG A 119 3.66 13.14 -8.72
N GLY A 120 4.14 14.24 -8.15
CA GLY A 120 5.40 14.26 -7.40
C GLY A 120 5.29 13.47 -6.09
N GLN A 121 6.28 12.64 -5.76
CA GLN A 121 6.27 11.80 -4.56
C GLN A 121 7.03 12.49 -3.42
N ARG A 122 6.34 12.98 -2.37
CA ARG A 122 6.98 13.44 -1.12
C ARG A 122 6.43 12.82 0.17
N GLU A 123 5.44 11.94 0.10
CA GLU A 123 4.93 11.23 1.28
C GLU A 123 4.62 9.78 0.91
N ALA A 124 5.37 8.84 1.47
CA ALA A 124 5.06 7.42 1.28
C ALA A 124 5.41 6.59 2.52
N LYS A 125 4.80 6.92 3.66
CA LYS A 125 4.41 5.85 4.59
C LYS A 125 3.10 5.27 4.05
N TRP A 126 3.19 4.11 3.40
CA TRP A 126 2.17 3.05 3.34
C TRP A 126 0.74 3.32 2.85
N ARG A 127 0.42 4.52 2.37
CA ARG A 127 -0.96 4.91 2.06
C ARG A 127 -1.38 4.61 0.62
N LEU A 128 -2.55 3.97 0.48
CA LEU A 128 -3.20 3.66 -0.79
C LEU A 128 -3.81 4.91 -1.45
N TYR A 129 -4.38 5.79 -0.63
CA TYR A 129 -5.19 6.91 -1.10
C TYR A 129 -4.36 8.18 -1.23
N ASN A 130 -4.65 8.97 -2.27
CA ASN A 130 -4.10 10.32 -2.43
C ASN A 130 -4.73 11.31 -1.41
N LYS A 131 -4.20 12.54 -1.31
CA LYS A 131 -4.69 13.54 -0.35
C LYS A 131 -6.19 13.86 -0.52
N ALA A 132 -6.66 14.02 -1.75
CA ALA A 132 -8.06 14.34 -2.04
C ALA A 132 -8.99 13.15 -1.73
N GLN A 133 -8.60 11.92 -2.07
CA GLN A 133 -9.34 10.71 -1.69
C GLN A 133 -9.46 10.57 -0.17
N ARG A 134 -8.38 10.83 0.57
CA ARG A 134 -8.41 10.80 2.04
C ARG A 134 -9.37 11.83 2.60
N GLN A 135 -9.37 13.04 2.04
CA GLN A 135 -10.31 14.07 2.46
C GLN A 135 -11.75 13.65 2.15
N TRP A 136 -12.01 13.11 0.96
CA TRP A 136 -13.34 12.62 0.57
C TRP A 136 -13.89 11.56 1.53
N ILE A 137 -13.04 10.62 1.97
CA ILE A 137 -13.43 9.57 2.94
C ILE A 137 -13.56 10.15 4.36
N ASN A 138 -12.55 10.88 4.84
CA ASN A 138 -12.53 11.41 6.21
C ASN A 138 -13.63 12.42 6.50
N ASP A 139 -13.95 13.28 5.53
CA ASP A 139 -14.97 14.31 5.68
C ASP A 139 -16.37 13.73 5.38
N GLY A 140 -16.48 12.42 5.10
CA GLY A 140 -17.75 11.74 4.86
C GLY A 140 -18.49 12.25 3.62
N ILE A 141 -17.77 12.77 2.62
CA ILE A 141 -18.37 13.46 1.47
C ILE A 141 -19.24 12.51 0.62
N PHE A 142 -18.93 11.21 0.64
CA PHE A 142 -19.71 10.17 -0.01
C PHE A 142 -21.16 10.07 0.49
N ASN A 143 -21.45 10.55 1.71
CA ASN A 143 -22.81 10.58 2.27
C ASN A 143 -23.74 11.59 1.59
N TYR A 144 -23.20 12.48 0.76
CA TYR A 144 -23.98 13.50 0.02
C TYR A 144 -24.27 13.09 -1.43
N ASP A 145 -24.36 11.77 -1.72
CA ASP A 145 -24.52 11.19 -3.07
C ASP A 145 -23.46 11.63 -4.09
N LEU A 146 -22.32 12.13 -3.61
CA LEU A 146 -21.21 12.58 -4.43
C LEU A 146 -20.17 11.48 -4.58
N SER A 147 -20.11 10.90 -5.78
CA SER A 147 -19.01 10.01 -6.14
C SER A 147 -17.68 10.78 -6.10
N TYR A 148 -16.57 10.08 -5.82
CA TYR A 148 -15.24 10.70 -5.86
C TYR A 148 -14.93 11.35 -7.22
N ARG A 149 -15.43 10.77 -8.32
CA ARG A 149 -15.33 11.36 -9.66
C ARG A 149 -16.08 12.68 -9.76
N SER A 150 -17.32 12.72 -9.26
CA SER A 150 -18.15 13.93 -9.25
C SER A 150 -17.50 15.04 -8.43
N LEU A 151 -16.87 14.70 -7.29
CA LEU A 151 -16.09 15.64 -6.50
C LEU A 151 -14.92 16.22 -7.33
N LEU A 152 -14.16 15.36 -8.02
CA LEU A 152 -13.04 15.81 -8.85
C LEU A 152 -13.50 16.73 -9.99
N GLU A 153 -14.59 16.39 -10.67
CA GLU A 153 -15.17 17.21 -11.74
C GLU A 153 -15.61 18.59 -11.20
N GLN A 154 -16.23 18.66 -10.03
CA GLN A 154 -16.59 19.93 -9.38
C GLN A 154 -15.35 20.75 -8.99
N MET A 155 -14.34 20.12 -8.39
CA MET A 155 -13.09 20.80 -8.02
C MET A 155 -12.39 21.39 -9.25
N ILE A 156 -12.36 20.65 -10.36
CA ILE A 156 -11.80 21.14 -11.63
C ILE A 156 -12.62 22.30 -12.17
N SER A 157 -13.95 22.22 -12.16
CA SER A 157 -14.82 23.29 -12.64
C SER A 157 -14.60 24.59 -11.86
N LEU A 158 -14.67 24.51 -10.52
CA LEU A 158 -14.45 25.66 -9.63
C LEU A 158 -13.02 26.21 -9.76
N GLY A 159 -12.03 25.33 -9.89
CA GLY A 159 -10.64 25.72 -10.12
C GLY A 159 -10.44 26.44 -11.45
N ARG A 160 -11.10 25.97 -12.52
CA ARG A 160 -11.08 26.65 -13.82
C ARG A 160 -11.72 28.02 -13.72
N GLU A 161 -12.93 28.15 -13.16
CA GLU A 161 -13.58 29.46 -13.02
C GLU A 161 -12.72 30.47 -12.26
N ARG A 162 -12.08 30.03 -11.17
CA ARG A 162 -11.34 30.93 -10.28
C ARG A 162 -9.92 31.28 -10.76
N PHE A 163 -9.28 30.38 -11.50
CA PHE A 163 -7.87 30.49 -11.85
C PHE A 163 -7.59 30.47 -13.35
N LEU A 164 -8.63 30.60 -14.20
CA LEU A 164 -8.51 30.50 -15.66
C LEU A 164 -7.41 31.41 -16.22
N GLU A 165 -7.43 32.67 -15.84
CA GLU A 165 -6.50 33.70 -16.34
C GLU A 165 -5.04 33.36 -15.99
N GLN A 166 -4.81 32.86 -14.78
CA GLN A 166 -3.48 32.48 -14.30
C GLN A 166 -2.97 31.21 -14.98
N ILE A 167 -3.87 30.24 -15.22
CA ILE A 167 -3.58 29.03 -15.99
C ILE A 167 -3.19 29.41 -17.43
N GLN A 168 -3.96 30.31 -18.07
CA GLN A 168 -3.70 30.78 -19.43
C GLN A 168 -2.37 31.54 -19.54
N ALA A 169 -2.08 32.42 -18.58
CA ALA A 169 -0.82 33.13 -18.48
C ALA A 169 0.38 32.18 -18.35
N THR A 170 0.24 31.12 -17.54
CA THR A 170 1.31 30.13 -17.33
C THR A 170 1.53 29.24 -18.55
N LEU A 171 0.46 28.90 -19.28
CA LEU A 171 0.52 28.08 -20.50
C LEU A 171 0.96 28.86 -21.75
N GLY A 172 1.28 30.15 -21.63
CA GLY A 172 1.68 31.00 -22.76
C GLY A 172 0.55 31.21 -23.79
N LYS A 173 -0.70 30.87 -23.45
CA LYS A 173 -1.85 31.14 -24.29
C LYS A 173 -2.36 32.53 -23.94
N THR A 174 -1.90 33.53 -24.68
CA THR A 174 -2.50 34.87 -24.68
C THR A 174 -4.00 34.75 -24.90
N VAL A 175 -4.77 35.32 -23.98
CA VAL A 175 -6.20 35.55 -24.11
C VAL A 175 -6.41 36.46 -25.32
N THR A 176 -6.73 35.89 -26.48
CA THR A 176 -7.47 36.62 -27.50
C THR A 176 -8.90 36.71 -27.01
N GLY A 177 -9.28 37.91 -26.58
CA GLY A 177 -10.43 38.14 -25.71
C GLY A 177 -11.79 38.16 -26.39
N LYS A 178 -12.80 38.46 -25.55
CA LYS A 178 -13.68 39.61 -25.66
C LYS A 178 -14.22 39.95 -24.27
#